data_AF-A0A7W0QW21-F1
#
_entry.id   AF-A0A7W0QW21-F1
#
_cell.length_a   1.000
_cell.length_b   1.000
_cell.length_c   1.000
_cell.angle_alpha   90.00
_cell.angle_beta   90.00
_cell.angle_gamma   90.00
#
_symmetry.space_group_name_H-M   'P 1'
#
loop_
_entity.id
_entity.type
_entity.pdbx_description
1 polymer ?
#
loop_
_entity_poly.entity_id
_entity_poly.type
_entity_poly.pdbx_seq_one_letter_code
_entity_poly.pdbx_strand_id
1 'polypeptide(L)'
;MERVVGVGGDEDPVAVPATALTEAGVVEVDVSGRAVVVWALDGLNSALDAEQIPEGRPIGASWAFDPVLDEHRLTFTRVGEDGYIDTETGSVWNIFGLAVSGPLAGPQLDLVDHTDTFWFAWAAFHPDTRIADVGT
;
A
#
# COMPACT_ATOMS: atom_id res chain seq x y z
N MET A 1 15.66 4.94 10.46
CA MET A 1 15.59 3.50 10.14
C MET A 1 14.45 3.32 9.16
N GLU A 2 14.65 2.54 8.10
CA GLU A 2 13.67 2.40 7.02
C GLU A 2 12.52 1.46 7.42
N ARG A 3 11.30 1.84 7.04
CA ARG A 3 10.09 1.01 7.15
C ARG A 3 9.80 0.38 5.80
N VAL A 4 9.16 -0.77 5.82
CA VAL A 4 8.70 -1.45 4.61
C VAL A 4 7.29 -1.97 4.80
N VAL A 5 6.57 -2.06 3.68
CA VAL A 5 5.38 -2.88 3.56
C VAL A 5 5.80 -4.20 2.93
N GLY A 6 5.77 -5.28 3.72
CA GLY A 6 6.04 -6.63 3.24
C GLY A 6 4.78 -7.25 2.65
N VAL A 7 4.89 -7.84 1.46
CA VAL A 7 3.83 -8.64 0.82
C VAL A 7 4.39 -9.99 0.36
N GLY A 8 3.52 -10.96 0.06
CA GLY A 8 3.91 -12.27 -0.49
C GLY A 8 4.42 -13.30 0.53
N GLY A 9 4.51 -12.93 1.81
CA GLY A 9 4.82 -13.85 2.91
C GLY A 9 6.10 -14.65 2.69
N ASP A 10 6.07 -15.95 3.03
CA ASP A 10 7.22 -16.84 2.86
C ASP A 10 7.40 -17.37 1.43
N GLU A 11 6.37 -17.26 0.58
CA GLU A 11 6.39 -17.85 -0.77
C GLU A 11 7.16 -16.99 -1.77
N ASP A 12 6.86 -15.69 -1.82
CA ASP A 12 7.54 -14.71 -2.67
C ASP A 12 7.61 -13.35 -1.97
N PRO A 13 8.46 -13.22 -0.94
CA PRO A 13 8.52 -12.01 -0.12
C PRO A 13 8.98 -10.79 -0.93
N VAL A 14 8.17 -9.74 -0.95
CA VAL A 14 8.52 -8.44 -1.53
C VAL A 14 8.42 -7.35 -0.47
N ALA A 15 9.48 -6.55 -0.35
CA ALA A 15 9.53 -5.39 0.53
C ALA A 15 9.34 -4.11 -0.29
N VAL A 16 8.27 -3.37 -0.03
CA VAL A 16 8.05 -2.04 -0.58
C VAL A 16 8.60 -1.00 0.40
N PRO A 17 9.64 -0.22 0.06
CA PRO A 17 10.13 0.85 0.93
C PRO A 17 9.05 1.88 1.20
N ALA A 18 8.81 2.19 2.48
CA ALA A 18 7.74 3.09 2.87
C ALA A 18 7.98 4.51 2.32
N THR A 19 9.22 4.99 2.30
CA THR A 19 9.54 6.30 1.70
C THR A 19 9.20 6.35 0.21
N ALA A 20 9.58 5.32 -0.54
CA ALA A 20 9.29 5.27 -1.98
C ALA A 20 7.78 5.16 -2.25
N LEU A 21 7.05 4.41 -1.42
CA LEU A 21 5.60 4.32 -1.48
C LEU A 21 4.91 5.66 -1.20
N THR A 22 5.36 6.41 -0.18
CA THR A 22 4.81 7.74 0.11
C THR A 22 5.05 8.72 -1.05
N GLU A 23 6.24 8.69 -1.65
CA GLU A 23 6.59 9.57 -2.78
C GLU A 23 5.80 9.23 -4.05
N ALA A 24 5.66 7.93 -4.38
CA ALA A 24 4.92 7.48 -5.55
C ALA A 24 3.39 7.53 -5.36
N GLY A 25 2.91 7.44 -4.12
CA GLY A 25 1.50 7.37 -3.76
C GLY A 25 0.87 5.99 -3.96
N VAL A 26 1.27 5.26 -5.00
CA VAL A 26 0.93 3.86 -5.28
C VAL A 26 2.19 3.15 -5.77
N VAL A 27 2.46 1.95 -5.26
CA VAL A 27 3.50 1.07 -5.81
C VAL A 27 2.86 -0.23 -6.23
N GLU A 28 3.07 -0.64 -7.47
CA GLU A 28 2.68 -1.97 -7.93
C GLU A 28 3.87 -2.93 -7.83
N VAL A 29 3.63 -4.15 -7.36
CA VAL A 29 4.61 -5.23 -7.31
C VAL A 29 4.04 -6.52 -7.88
N ASP A 30 4.92 -7.37 -8.41
CA ASP A 30 4.58 -8.74 -8.76
C ASP A 30 4.90 -9.68 -7.59
N VAL A 31 3.91 -10.48 -7.19
CA VAL A 31 3.99 -11.52 -6.18
C VAL A 31 3.47 -12.83 -6.79
N SER A 32 4.34 -13.80 -6.98
CA SER A 32 4.04 -15.09 -7.62
C SER A 32 3.30 -14.95 -8.97
N GLY A 33 3.66 -13.95 -9.78
CA GLY A 33 3.03 -13.68 -11.08
C GLY A 33 1.69 -12.95 -11.01
N ARG A 34 1.30 -12.44 -9.83
CA ARG A 34 0.10 -11.63 -9.61
C ARG A 34 0.49 -10.20 -9.27
N ALA A 35 -0.18 -9.24 -9.90
CA ALA A 35 -0.01 -7.83 -9.55
C ALA A 35 -0.66 -7.56 -8.19
N VAL A 36 0.05 -6.80 -7.36
CA VAL A 36 -0.44 -6.29 -6.08
C VAL A 36 -0.17 -4.79 -6.06
N VAL A 37 -1.20 -3.98 -5.79
CA VAL A 37 -1.04 -2.53 -5.61
C VAL A 37 -0.97 -2.22 -4.12
N VAL A 38 0.09 -1.53 -3.73
CA VAL A 38 0.33 -1.10 -2.35
C VAL A 38 0.04 0.39 -2.25
N TRP A 39 -0.83 0.74 -1.31
CA TRP A 39 -1.32 2.06 -0.99
C TRP A 39 -0.84 2.42 0.42
N ALA A 40 -0.54 3.69 0.68
CA ALA A 40 -0.18 4.15 2.04
C ALA A 40 -0.89 5.44 2.37
N LEU A 41 -1.47 5.54 3.57
CA LEU A 41 -1.95 6.80 4.12
C LEU A 41 -0.76 7.60 4.66
N ASP A 42 -0.58 8.82 4.16
CA ASP A 42 0.39 9.73 4.73
C ASP A 42 -0.16 10.33 6.04
N GLY A 43 0.72 10.64 6.99
CA GLY A 43 0.34 11.52 8.10
C GLY A 43 -0.60 10.96 9.17
N LEU A 44 -0.78 9.63 9.32
CA LEU A 44 -1.36 9.09 10.57
C LEU A 44 -0.41 9.40 11.73
N ASN A 45 -0.65 10.56 12.37
CA ASN A 45 -0.18 10.83 13.71
C ASN A 45 -0.70 9.69 14.56
N SER A 46 0.21 8.88 15.10
CA SER A 46 -0.10 7.74 15.97
C SER A 46 -1.12 8.19 17.01
N ALA A 47 -2.39 7.82 16.83
CA ALA A 47 -3.49 8.22 17.70
C ALA A 47 -3.49 7.38 18.99
N LEU A 48 -2.31 7.16 19.57
CA LEU A 48 -2.11 6.42 20.80
C LEU A 48 -1.42 7.24 21.90
N ASP A 49 -1.02 8.49 21.65
CA ASP A 49 -0.33 9.32 22.64
C ASP A 49 -0.95 10.72 22.73
N ALA A 50 -2.18 10.79 23.29
CA ALA A 50 -2.63 12.04 23.88
C ALA A 50 -1.88 12.24 25.21
N GLU A 51 -1.13 13.36 25.25
CA GLU A 51 -0.38 13.93 26.38
C GLU A 51 1.11 13.51 26.49
N GLN A 52 1.93 14.29 25.74
CA GLN A 52 3.38 14.50 25.93
C GLN A 52 4.34 13.48 25.30
N ILE A 53 4.72 13.73 24.04
CA ILE A 53 6.09 13.90 23.47
C ILE A 53 5.93 14.11 21.94
N PRO A 54 6.44 15.20 21.32
CA PRO A 54 6.50 15.29 19.87
C PRO A 54 7.86 14.79 19.39
N GLU A 55 7.92 13.61 18.76
CA GLU A 55 8.97 13.18 17.78
C GLU A 55 8.82 11.73 17.28
N GLY A 56 7.62 11.13 17.36
CA GLY A 56 7.33 9.89 16.65
C GLY A 56 7.07 10.15 15.17
N ARG A 57 7.89 9.61 14.27
CA ARG A 57 7.64 9.63 12.81
C ARG A 57 6.23 9.08 12.54
N PRO A 58 5.43 9.66 11.63
CA PRO A 58 4.08 9.16 11.33
C PRO A 58 4.09 7.65 11.12
N ILE A 59 3.21 6.93 11.80
CA ILE A 59 2.98 5.51 11.52
C ILE A 59 2.00 5.50 10.36
N GLY A 60 2.51 5.67 9.14
CA GLY A 60 1.70 5.45 7.94
C GLY A 60 1.09 4.06 7.99
N ALA A 61 -0.22 3.97 7.75
CA ALA A 61 -0.88 2.70 7.54
C ALA A 61 -0.86 2.40 6.05
N SER A 62 -0.52 1.16 5.71
CA SER A 62 -0.55 0.69 4.34
C SER A 62 -1.66 -0.33 4.12
N TRP A 63 -2.05 -0.50 2.86
CA TRP A 63 -2.91 -1.58 2.42
C TRP A 63 -2.37 -2.11 1.09
N ALA A 64 -2.47 -3.43 0.89
CA ALA A 64 -2.15 -4.08 -0.37
C ALA A 64 -3.43 -4.69 -0.94
N PHE A 65 -3.68 -4.51 -2.23
CA PHE A 65 -4.90 -4.98 -2.89
C PHE A 65 -4.59 -5.77 -4.15
N ASP A 66 -5.49 -6.68 -4.50
CA ASP A 66 -5.60 -7.19 -5.87
C ASP A 66 -6.20 -6.07 -6.73
N PRO A 67 -5.49 -5.58 -7.77
CA PRO A 67 -6.02 -4.53 -8.64
C PRO A 67 -7.06 -5.05 -9.65
N VAL A 68 -7.45 -6.33 -9.59
CA VAL A 68 -8.47 -6.90 -10.47
C VAL A 68 -9.83 -6.88 -9.79
N LEU A 69 -10.79 -6.20 -10.43
CA LEU A 69 -12.20 -6.21 -10.05
C LEU A 69 -13.03 -6.82 -11.17
N ASP A 70 -13.82 -7.85 -10.89
CA ASP A 70 -14.67 -8.53 -11.88
C ASP A 70 -13.90 -8.90 -13.17
N GLU A 71 -12.70 -9.47 -13.04
CA GLU A 71 -11.79 -9.83 -14.15
C GLU A 71 -11.16 -8.64 -14.90
N HIS A 72 -11.45 -7.40 -14.49
CA HIS A 72 -10.86 -6.19 -15.06
C HIS A 72 -9.74 -5.66 -14.17
N ARG A 73 -8.54 -5.58 -14.73
CA ARG A 73 -7.40 -4.94 -14.09
C ARG A 73 -7.57 -3.43 -14.09
N LEU A 74 -7.34 -2.82 -12.93
CA LEU A 74 -7.39 -1.37 -12.69
C LEU A 74 -6.01 -0.82 -12.38
N THR A 75 -5.80 0.46 -12.74
CA THR A 75 -4.56 1.19 -12.50
C THR A 75 -4.86 2.46 -11.72
N PHE A 76 -4.19 2.63 -10.57
CA PHE A 76 -4.54 3.67 -9.61
C PHE A 76 -3.52 4.80 -9.57
N THR A 77 -4.02 6.02 -9.35
CA THR A 77 -3.21 7.18 -8.97
C THR A 77 -3.77 7.76 -7.67
N ARG A 78 -2.90 8.11 -6.74
CA ARG A 78 -3.30 8.79 -5.50
C ARG A 78 -3.89 10.17 -5.81
N VAL A 79 -5.01 10.50 -5.18
CA VAL A 79 -5.67 11.80 -5.27
C VAL A 79 -6.04 12.30 -3.87
N GLY A 80 -5.60 13.51 -3.52
CA GLY A 80 -5.80 14.04 -2.17
C GLY A 80 -4.98 13.31 -1.09
N GLU A 81 -5.46 13.37 0.15
CA GLU A 81 -4.76 12.86 1.33
C GLU A 81 -4.96 11.36 1.56
N ASP A 82 -6.10 10.79 1.17
CA ASP A 82 -6.48 9.41 1.46
C ASP A 82 -7.27 8.72 0.33
N GLY A 83 -7.33 9.35 -0.85
CA GLY A 83 -8.08 8.86 -2.00
C GLY A 83 -7.23 8.33 -3.14
N TYR A 84 -7.84 7.50 -3.98
CA TYR A 84 -7.26 6.96 -5.20
C TYR A 84 -8.27 7.06 -6.35
N ILE A 85 -7.78 7.23 -7.57
CA ILE A 85 -8.60 7.21 -8.78
C ILE A 85 -8.09 6.13 -9.73
N ASP A 86 -8.98 5.31 -10.27
CA ASP A 86 -8.62 4.37 -11.34
C ASP A 86 -8.62 5.06 -12.71
N THR A 87 -7.71 4.65 -13.59
CA THR A 87 -7.54 5.27 -14.91
C THR A 87 -8.58 4.79 -15.92
N GLU A 88 -9.08 3.58 -15.73
CA GLU A 88 -9.96 2.85 -16.65
C GLU A 88 -11.38 3.44 -16.68
N THR A 89 -11.89 3.87 -15.54
CA THR A 89 -13.26 4.37 -15.37
C THR A 89 -13.33 5.76 -14.74
N GLY A 90 -12.25 6.20 -14.07
CA GLY A 90 -12.24 7.45 -13.32
C GLY A 90 -13.03 7.37 -12.02
N SER A 91 -13.25 6.18 -11.47
CA SER A 91 -13.91 6.03 -10.16
C SER A 91 -12.94 6.39 -9.05
N VAL A 92 -13.49 6.96 -7.98
CA VAL A 92 -12.71 7.36 -6.81
C VAL A 92 -12.91 6.34 -5.70
N TRP A 93 -11.81 5.99 -5.08
CA TRP A 93 -11.66 4.95 -4.07
C TRP A 93 -11.13 5.57 -2.79
N ASN A 94 -11.63 5.12 -1.64
CA ASN A 94 -11.03 5.48 -0.35
C ASN A 94 -9.83 4.58 -0.02
N ILE A 95 -9.10 4.91 1.05
CA ILE A 95 -7.90 4.16 1.48
C ILE A 95 -8.13 2.66 1.75
N PHE A 96 -9.37 2.24 2.02
CA PHE A 96 -9.72 0.84 2.30
C PHE A 96 -10.07 0.03 1.04
N GLY A 97 -9.88 0.60 -0.15
CA GLY A 97 -10.18 -0.05 -1.41
C GLY A 97 -11.67 -0.05 -1.76
N LEU A 98 -12.50 0.79 -1.12
CA LEU A 98 -13.93 0.93 -1.47
C LEU A 98 -14.11 2.03 -2.51
N ALA A 99 -14.79 1.71 -3.61
CA ALA A 99 -15.18 2.71 -4.60
C ALA A 99 -16.33 3.58 -4.05
N VAL A 100 -16.03 4.84 -3.76
CA VAL A 100 -16.95 5.78 -3.13
C VAL A 100 -17.69 6.68 -4.13
N SER A 101 -17.17 6.83 -5.35
CA SER A 101 -17.85 7.59 -6.41
C SER A 101 -17.39 7.18 -7.80
N GLY A 102 -18.17 7.52 -8.83
CA GLY A 102 -17.88 7.19 -10.23
C GLY A 102 -18.59 5.93 -10.72
N PRO A 103 -18.27 5.46 -11.94
CA PRO A 103 -18.94 4.32 -12.57
C PRO A 103 -18.90 3.01 -11.76
N LEU A 104 -17.83 2.80 -10.98
CA LEU A 104 -17.65 1.62 -10.14
C LEU A 104 -18.05 1.87 -8.68
N ALA A 105 -18.90 2.84 -8.35
CA ALA A 105 -19.26 3.08 -6.94
C ALA A 105 -19.96 1.87 -6.28
N GLY A 106 -19.46 1.42 -5.12
CA GLY A 106 -20.08 0.36 -4.29
C GLY A 106 -19.16 -0.84 -3.98
N PRO A 107 -18.55 -1.50 -4.97
CA PRO A 107 -17.58 -2.57 -4.78
C PRO A 107 -16.33 -2.16 -3.98
N GLN A 108 -15.67 -3.16 -3.41
CA GLN A 108 -14.41 -3.04 -2.68
C GLN A 108 -13.38 -4.00 -3.28
N LEU A 109 -12.12 -3.57 -3.40
CA LEU A 109 -11.01 -4.40 -3.84
C LEU A 109 -10.72 -5.50 -2.82
N ASP A 110 -10.23 -6.64 -3.31
CA ASP A 110 -9.79 -7.74 -2.45
C ASP A 110 -8.47 -7.37 -1.76
N LEU A 111 -8.46 -7.50 -0.43
CA LEU A 111 -7.29 -7.21 0.38
C LEU A 111 -6.27 -8.35 0.28
N VAL A 112 -5.01 -7.98 0.06
CA VAL A 112 -3.86 -8.89 0.09
C VAL A 112 -3.17 -8.78 1.45
N ASP A 113 -2.77 -9.93 1.98
CA ASP A 113 -2.00 -10.01 3.22
C ASP A 113 -0.70 -9.20 3.09
N HIS A 114 -0.50 -8.27 4.01
CA HIS A 114 0.65 -7.38 4.06
C HIS A 114 1.08 -7.12 5.50
N THR A 115 2.33 -6.69 5.67
CA THR A 115 2.93 -6.43 6.98
C THR A 115 3.68 -5.10 6.99
N ASP A 116 3.20 -4.18 7.82
CA ASP A 116 3.88 -2.93 8.15
C ASP A 116 4.98 -3.17 9.20
N THR A 117 6.26 -3.04 8.82
CA THR A 117 7.37 -3.29 9.76
C THR A 117 8.64 -2.50 9.42
N PHE A 118 9.68 -2.67 10.23
CA PHE A 118 11.01 -2.15 9.90
C PHE A 118 11.77 -3.10 8.97
N TRP A 119 12.56 -2.54 8.05
CA TRP A 119 13.38 -3.31 7.11
C TRP A 119 14.19 -4.42 7.80
N PHE A 120 14.89 -4.09 8.89
CA PHE A 120 15.77 -5.06 9.56
C PHE A 120 15.00 -6.26 10.13
N ALA A 121 13.75 -6.05 10.55
CA ALA A 121 12.91 -7.12 11.07
C ALA A 121 12.40 -7.97 9.91
N TRP A 122 11.87 -7.35 8.85
CA TRP A 122 11.42 -8.05 7.66
C TRP A 122 12.53 -8.91 7.04
N ALA A 123 13.69 -8.32 6.76
CA ALA A 123 14.82 -9.01 6.14
C ALA A 123 15.41 -10.12 7.01
N ALA A 124 15.23 -10.07 8.34
CA ALA A 124 15.66 -11.15 9.23
C ALA A 124 14.76 -12.39 9.12
N PHE A 125 13.46 -12.22 8.86
CA PHE A 125 12.52 -13.32 8.67
C PHE A 125 12.40 -13.76 7.20
N HIS A 126 12.60 -12.84 6.25
CA HIS A 126 12.48 -13.06 4.81
C HIS A 126 13.79 -12.67 4.10
N PRO A 127 14.88 -13.46 4.23
CA PRO A 127 16.20 -13.08 3.70
C PRO A 127 16.27 -13.04 2.18
N ASP A 128 15.41 -13.80 1.49
CA ASP A 128 15.32 -13.83 0.02
C ASP A 128 14.40 -12.74 -0.54
N THR A 129 13.96 -11.81 0.30
CA THR A 129 13.01 -10.76 -0.12
C THR A 129 13.57 -9.88 -1.24
N ARG A 130 12.73 -9.62 -2.24
CA ARG A 130 13.01 -8.64 -3.28
C ARG A 130 12.59 -7.26 -2.78
N ILE A 131 13.41 -6.25 -3.03
CA ILE A 131 13.01 -4.86 -2.79
C ILE A 131 12.25 -4.40 -4.04
N ALA A 132 11.07 -3.82 -3.85
CA ALA A 132 10.26 -3.29 -4.93
C ALA A 132 11.03 -2.22 -5.71
N ASP A 133 11.02 -2.33 -7.04
CA ASP A 133 11.55 -1.30 -7.92
C ASP A 133 10.50 -0.18 -8.05
N VAL A 134 10.81 0.98 -7.48
CA VAL A 134 9.97 2.16 -7.58
C VAL A 134 10.66 3.08 -8.57
N GLY A 135 10.32 2.89 -9.86
CA GLY A 135 10.98 3.57 -10.98
C GLY A 135 11.12 5.07 -10.70
N THR A 136 12.36 5.53 -10.54
CA THR A 136 12.72 6.93 -10.28
C THR A 136 13.15 7.63 -11.56
#